data_AF-A0A315XWK0-F1
#
_entry.id   AF-A0A315XWK0-F1
#
_cell.length_a   1.000
_cell.length_b   1.000
_cell.length_c   1.000
_cell.angle_alpha   90.00
_cell.angle_beta   90.00
_cell.angle_gamma   90.00
#
_symmetry.space_group_name_H-M   'P 1'
#
loop_
_entity.id
_entity.type
_entity.pdbx_description
1 polymer ?
#
loop_
_entity_poly.entity_id
_entity_poly.type
_entity_poly.pdbx_seq_one_letter_code
_entity_poly.pdbx_strand_id
1 'polypeptide(L)'
;MKKIIAGLLAFTLTACTFAGCQKNEQKKSENISANKTDDVTEEKAEAEELSEDGDYETALKEFADAYAENDRQKTLLMQNPKDIMVLVRALVREEGQTEDDIINTMQSDLYETVNSGEKFTFKRIVSAEPLGEDDMEDLKYAFGGRKCAIDYIIRNGGAEKVDLGSLADAIGEIEAETEIYEAGIEEAYYVIYEAENADGDTEEKTVIMFHVKDDGWKAAVAPTESEKLEREDEERGKQLDNIVRAINTAIVEMDEQGKWNSEAAPFVISSDASMDHNIPSDLDRELFMERLTGYTEIPEDMDCFFVIDEYSVVYGCGTYDGDTCYYYPSEDMIPVIDGSGIYNTSEPTVKRSYDELYGYCCELLDK
;
A
#
# COMPACT_ATOMS: atom_id res chain seq x y z
N MET A 1 17.38 -3.51 18.34
CA MET A 1 16.12 -3.70 19.08
C MET A 1 14.98 -2.87 18.50
N LYS A 2 14.95 -1.53 18.61
CA LYS A 2 13.82 -0.72 18.05
C LYS A 2 13.54 -0.91 16.55
N LYS A 3 14.57 -1.09 15.72
CA LYS A 3 14.42 -1.36 14.27
C LYS A 3 13.89 -2.77 13.95
N ILE A 4 14.13 -3.76 14.83
CA ILE A 4 13.69 -5.15 14.66
C ILE A 4 12.22 -5.29 15.08
N ILE A 5 11.83 -4.60 16.15
CA ILE A 5 10.44 -4.50 16.61
C ILE A 5 9.58 -3.79 15.56
N ALA A 6 10.09 -2.71 14.93
CA ALA A 6 9.41 -2.05 13.82
C ALA A 6 9.23 -2.96 12.59
N GLY A 7 10.19 -3.84 12.28
CA GLY A 7 10.07 -4.81 11.18
C GLY A 7 9.05 -5.94 11.47
N LEU A 8 9.04 -6.47 12.69
CA LEU A 8 8.04 -7.45 13.16
C LEU A 8 6.64 -6.84 13.26
N LEU A 9 6.53 -5.59 13.71
CA LEU A 9 5.26 -4.86 13.75
C LEU A 9 4.79 -4.47 12.34
N ALA A 10 5.71 -4.07 11.45
CA ALA A 10 5.39 -3.85 10.03
C ALA A 10 4.84 -5.13 9.39
N PHE A 11 5.44 -6.30 9.66
CA PHE A 11 4.93 -7.61 9.24
C PHE A 11 3.55 -7.96 9.81
N THR A 12 3.22 -7.48 11.02
CA THR A 12 1.86 -7.63 11.58
C THR A 12 0.86 -6.63 11.00
N LEU A 13 1.29 -5.45 10.55
CA LEU A 13 0.46 -4.42 9.94
C LEU A 13 0.19 -4.68 8.45
N THR A 14 1.09 -5.37 7.73
CA THR A 14 0.93 -5.72 6.31
C THR A 14 -0.21 -6.71 5.99
N ALA A 15 -0.91 -7.29 6.97
CA ALA A 15 -2.18 -7.99 6.69
C ALA A 15 -3.44 -7.23 7.13
N CYS A 16 -3.29 -6.07 7.78
CA CYS A 16 -4.38 -5.10 7.85
C CYS A 16 -4.43 -4.23 6.57
N THR A 17 -3.41 -4.36 5.73
CA THR A 17 -3.27 -3.68 4.45
C THR A 17 -2.83 -4.72 3.42
N PHE A 18 -3.80 -5.37 2.77
CA PHE A 18 -3.57 -6.06 1.51
C PHE A 18 -3.04 -5.05 0.49
N ALA A 19 -1.73 -4.83 0.51
CA ALA A 19 -0.97 -4.04 -0.42
C ALA A 19 -0.18 -5.04 -1.25
N GLY A 20 -0.63 -5.20 -2.50
CA GLY A 20 0.01 -6.04 -3.49
C GLY A 20 1.48 -5.68 -3.63
N CYS A 21 2.34 -6.64 -3.31
CA CYS A 21 3.75 -6.59 -3.66
C CYS A 21 4.13 -7.94 -4.27
N GLN A 22 3.66 -8.19 -5.49
CA GLN A 22 4.33 -9.14 -6.37
C GLN A 22 4.56 -8.57 -7.77
N LYS A 23 5.81 -8.76 -8.23
CA LYS A 23 6.29 -8.44 -9.57
C LYS A 23 5.47 -9.20 -10.62
N ASN A 24 4.72 -8.47 -11.44
CA ASN A 24 4.02 -9.02 -12.59
C ASN A 24 5.01 -9.45 -13.69
N GLU A 25 5.27 -10.76 -13.81
CA GLU A 25 5.73 -11.32 -15.09
C GLU A 25 4.52 -11.44 -16.04
N GLN A 26 4.49 -10.58 -17.05
CA GLN A 26 3.50 -10.56 -18.11
C GLN A 26 3.27 -11.94 -18.76
N LYS A 27 2.03 -12.43 -18.74
CA LYS A 27 1.53 -13.37 -19.76
C LYS A 27 0.31 -12.80 -20.49
N LYS A 28 0.52 -12.58 -21.80
CA LYS A 28 -0.48 -12.16 -22.79
C LYS A 28 -1.67 -13.12 -22.89
N SER A 29 -2.86 -12.54 -22.75
CA SER A 29 -4.06 -12.63 -23.61
C SER A 29 -4.58 -14.00 -24.07
N GLU A 30 -5.88 -14.23 -23.89
CA GLU A 30 -6.78 -14.45 -25.04
C GLU A 30 -8.23 -14.03 -24.76
N ASN A 31 -8.74 -13.19 -25.66
CA ASN A 31 -10.12 -12.70 -25.76
C ASN A 31 -11.08 -13.83 -26.16
N ILE A 32 -12.17 -14.05 -25.40
CA ILE A 32 -13.36 -14.73 -25.93
C ILE A 32 -14.63 -14.00 -25.50
N SER A 33 -15.27 -13.40 -26.51
CA SER A 33 -16.64 -12.88 -26.47
C SER A 33 -17.65 -14.03 -26.56
N ALA A 34 -18.68 -14.03 -25.71
CA ALA A 34 -19.97 -14.64 -26.02
C ALA A 34 -21.11 -14.02 -25.20
N ASN A 35 -21.94 -13.24 -25.88
CA ASN A 35 -23.28 -12.84 -25.45
C ASN A 35 -24.15 -14.06 -25.11
N LYS A 36 -24.89 -14.00 -23.99
CA LYS A 36 -26.27 -14.47 -23.90
C LYS A 36 -26.99 -13.92 -22.67
N THR A 37 -28.03 -13.14 -22.97
CA THR A 37 -29.14 -12.75 -22.10
C THR A 37 -29.96 -13.99 -21.75
N ASP A 38 -30.35 -14.16 -20.48
CA ASP A 38 -31.64 -14.75 -20.09
C ASP A 38 -31.95 -14.42 -18.62
N ASP A 39 -33.24 -14.22 -18.38
CA ASP A 39 -33.95 -13.78 -17.16
C ASP A 39 -33.42 -14.34 -15.82
N VAL A 40 -33.29 -13.48 -14.81
CA VAL A 40 -33.24 -13.89 -13.40
C VAL A 40 -34.57 -13.54 -12.74
N THR A 41 -35.31 -14.60 -12.42
CA THR A 41 -36.51 -14.57 -11.58
C THR A 41 -36.04 -14.57 -10.12
N GLU A 42 -36.60 -13.67 -9.30
CA GLU A 42 -36.39 -13.65 -7.84
C GLU A 42 -36.77 -14.99 -7.21
N GLU A 43 -35.83 -15.66 -6.57
CA GLU A 43 -36.11 -16.77 -5.65
C GLU A 43 -35.40 -16.51 -4.32
N LYS A 44 -36.19 -16.16 -3.30
CA LYS A 44 -35.77 -16.06 -1.90
C LYS A 44 -35.38 -17.46 -1.42
N ALA A 45 -34.11 -17.68 -1.13
CA ALA A 45 -33.68 -18.87 -0.41
C ALA A 45 -33.97 -18.70 1.09
N GLU A 46 -34.85 -19.56 1.59
CA GLU A 46 -35.11 -19.77 3.01
C GLU A 46 -33.86 -20.34 3.70
N ALA A 47 -33.54 -19.78 4.87
CA ALA A 47 -32.48 -20.24 5.74
C ALA A 47 -32.85 -21.60 6.36
N GLU A 48 -32.03 -22.63 6.13
CA GLU A 48 -32.09 -23.90 6.85
C GLU A 48 -30.72 -24.31 7.42
N GLU A 49 -30.78 -24.62 8.71
CA GLU A 49 -29.92 -25.43 9.57
C GLU A 49 -28.48 -25.00 9.89
N LEU A 50 -28.35 -24.42 11.10
CA LEU A 50 -27.13 -24.12 11.86
C LEU A 50 -26.26 -25.37 12.10
N SER A 51 -25.08 -25.40 11.50
CA SER A 51 -23.95 -26.24 11.93
C SER A 51 -23.25 -25.65 13.15
N GLU A 52 -22.68 -26.51 14.01
CA GLU A 52 -22.08 -26.15 15.30
C GLU A 52 -20.76 -25.34 15.23
N ASP A 53 -20.19 -25.16 14.04
CA ASP A 53 -19.21 -24.10 13.78
C ASP A 53 -19.99 -22.91 13.23
N GLY A 54 -20.12 -21.84 14.01
CA GLY A 54 -20.97 -20.70 13.66
C GLY A 54 -20.70 -20.18 12.25
N ASP A 55 -21.75 -19.79 11.54
CA ASP A 55 -21.67 -19.23 10.20
C ASP A 55 -20.83 -17.92 10.17
N TYR A 56 -20.20 -17.60 9.03
CA TYR A 56 -19.37 -16.41 8.87
C TYR A 56 -20.14 -15.12 9.19
N GLU A 57 -21.47 -15.13 9.00
CA GLU A 57 -22.34 -14.01 9.39
C GLU A 57 -22.30 -13.72 10.90
N THR A 58 -22.24 -14.77 11.72
CA THR A 58 -22.17 -14.64 13.17
C THR A 58 -20.80 -14.12 13.59
N ALA A 59 -19.73 -14.65 12.98
CA ALA A 59 -18.36 -14.19 13.23
C ALA A 59 -18.17 -12.72 12.78
N LEU A 60 -18.75 -12.34 11.65
CA LEU A 60 -18.74 -10.96 11.16
C LEU A 60 -19.44 -10.02 12.14
N LYS A 61 -20.64 -10.37 12.59
CA LYS A 61 -21.35 -9.55 13.57
C LYS A 61 -20.55 -9.39 14.86
N GLU A 62 -19.97 -10.49 15.35
CA GLU A 62 -19.12 -10.45 16.54
C GLU A 62 -17.88 -9.56 16.36
N PHE A 63 -17.27 -9.58 15.17
CA PHE A 63 -16.14 -8.73 14.82
C PHE A 63 -16.55 -7.26 14.78
N ALA A 64 -17.66 -6.95 14.11
CA ALA A 64 -18.19 -5.59 14.00
C ALA A 64 -18.57 -5.01 15.36
N ASP A 65 -19.18 -5.81 16.23
CA ASP A 65 -19.52 -5.41 17.61
C ASP A 65 -18.23 -5.13 18.42
N ALA A 66 -17.23 -6.02 18.36
CA ALA A 66 -15.94 -5.83 19.02
C ALA A 66 -15.19 -4.59 18.51
N TYR A 67 -15.25 -4.35 17.20
CA TYR A 67 -14.68 -3.18 16.56
C TYR A 67 -15.36 -1.88 17.05
N ALA A 68 -16.69 -1.84 17.07
CA ALA A 68 -17.45 -0.69 17.56
C ALA A 68 -17.23 -0.39 19.06
N GLU A 69 -16.95 -1.43 19.86
CA GLU A 69 -16.66 -1.31 21.29
C GLU A 69 -15.19 -0.94 21.60
N ASN A 70 -14.33 -0.83 20.59
CA ASN A 70 -12.89 -0.66 20.75
C ASN A 70 -12.24 -1.80 21.56
N ASP A 71 -12.77 -3.02 21.43
CA ASP A 71 -12.21 -4.24 22.03
C ASP A 71 -11.07 -4.79 21.15
N ARG A 72 -9.92 -4.12 21.24
CA ARG A 72 -8.72 -4.39 20.43
C ARG A 72 -8.16 -5.79 20.63
N GLN A 73 -8.31 -6.36 21.83
CA GLN A 73 -7.85 -7.72 22.09
C GLN A 73 -8.74 -8.73 21.37
N LYS A 74 -10.06 -8.54 21.44
CA LYS A 74 -11.01 -9.42 20.78
C LYS A 74 -10.86 -9.37 19.26
N THR A 75 -10.78 -8.18 18.67
CA THR A 75 -10.53 -8.05 17.22
C THR A 75 -9.18 -8.65 16.83
N LEU A 76 -8.11 -8.44 17.59
CA LEU A 76 -6.82 -9.10 17.34
C LEU A 76 -6.96 -10.64 17.26
N LEU A 77 -7.68 -11.27 18.20
CA LEU A 77 -7.91 -12.72 18.22
C LEU A 77 -8.76 -13.21 17.05
N MET A 78 -9.71 -12.39 16.59
CA MET A 78 -10.58 -12.69 15.45
C MET A 78 -9.89 -12.51 14.10
N GLN A 79 -8.79 -11.76 14.04
CA GLN A 79 -8.04 -11.53 12.80
C GLN A 79 -6.82 -12.45 12.61
N ASN A 80 -6.39 -13.13 13.68
CA ASN A 80 -5.09 -13.81 13.73
C ASN A 80 -5.21 -15.28 14.16
N PRO A 81 -4.14 -16.08 13.98
CA PRO A 81 -4.12 -17.45 14.50
C PRO A 81 -4.41 -17.49 16.00
N LYS A 82 -5.13 -18.52 16.50
CA LYS A 82 -5.52 -18.67 17.92
C LYS A 82 -4.43 -18.36 18.94
N ASP A 83 -3.18 -18.68 18.61
CA ASP A 83 -2.03 -18.56 19.51
C ASP A 83 -1.30 -17.21 19.37
N ILE A 84 -1.90 -16.20 18.74
CA ILE A 84 -1.32 -14.86 18.51
C ILE A 84 -0.81 -14.18 19.79
N MET A 85 -1.43 -14.46 20.95
CA MET A 85 -0.97 -13.92 22.23
C MET A 85 0.45 -14.37 22.61
N VAL A 86 0.94 -15.48 22.04
CA VAL A 86 2.34 -15.91 22.18
C VAL A 86 3.28 -14.89 21.52
N LEU A 87 2.92 -14.39 20.33
CA LEU A 87 3.67 -13.33 19.65
C LEU A 87 3.59 -12.02 20.43
N VAL A 88 2.40 -11.63 20.90
CA VAL A 88 2.21 -10.41 21.72
C VAL A 88 3.15 -10.43 22.92
N ARG A 89 3.18 -11.53 23.68
CA ARG A 89 4.09 -11.70 24.82
C ARG A 89 5.55 -11.67 24.43
N ALA A 90 5.91 -12.27 23.30
CA ALA A 90 7.29 -12.25 22.82
C ALA A 90 7.77 -10.83 22.46
N LEU A 91 6.85 -9.91 22.15
CA LEU A 91 7.15 -8.52 21.81
C LEU A 91 7.19 -7.58 23.04
N VAL A 92 6.67 -7.99 24.20
CA VAL A 92 6.81 -7.25 25.46
C VAL A 92 8.27 -7.32 25.93
N ARG A 93 9.07 -6.28 25.65
CA ARG A 93 10.53 -6.29 25.90
C ARG A 93 11.04 -5.09 26.67
N GLU A 94 10.36 -3.95 26.60
CA GLU A 94 10.78 -2.76 27.36
C GLU A 94 10.20 -2.79 28.78
N GLU A 95 11.01 -2.41 29.77
CA GLU A 95 10.55 -2.31 31.16
C GLU A 95 9.41 -1.27 31.24
N GLY A 96 8.23 -1.72 31.66
CA GLY A 96 7.03 -0.90 31.72
C GLY A 96 6.09 -1.00 30.51
N GLN A 97 6.47 -1.73 29.45
CA GLN A 97 5.59 -2.08 28.34
C GLN A 97 4.67 -3.24 28.74
N THR A 98 3.40 -3.17 28.33
CA THR A 98 2.37 -4.17 28.63
C THR A 98 1.92 -4.92 27.37
N GLU A 99 1.22 -6.05 27.53
CA GLU A 99 0.56 -6.73 26.40
C GLU A 99 -0.42 -5.77 25.70
N ASP A 100 -1.16 -4.96 26.46
CA ASP A 100 -2.10 -3.97 25.93
C ASP A 100 -1.40 -2.93 25.04
N ASP A 101 -0.19 -2.48 25.41
CA ASP A 101 0.60 -1.55 24.56
C ASP A 101 0.96 -2.18 23.22
N ILE A 102 1.31 -3.47 23.21
CA ILE A 102 1.60 -4.23 21.99
C ILE A 102 0.33 -4.42 21.15
N ILE A 103 -0.78 -4.84 21.76
CA ILE A 103 -2.08 -5.00 21.09
C ILE A 103 -2.51 -3.66 20.46
N ASN A 104 -2.40 -2.56 21.21
CA ASN A 104 -2.71 -1.22 20.73
C ASN A 104 -1.88 -0.81 19.52
N THR A 105 -0.63 -1.25 19.46
CA THR A 105 0.27 -0.98 18.34
C THR A 105 -0.06 -1.87 17.14
N MET A 106 -0.37 -3.15 17.35
CA MET A 106 -0.73 -4.09 16.28
C MET A 106 -2.10 -3.78 15.65
N GLN A 107 -2.96 -3.07 16.38
CA GLN A 107 -4.31 -2.71 15.96
C GLN A 107 -4.45 -1.21 15.66
N SER A 108 -3.35 -0.45 15.58
CA SER A 108 -3.40 1.00 15.37
C SER A 108 -4.20 1.37 14.13
N ASP A 109 -3.84 0.77 13.00
CA ASP A 109 -4.35 1.11 11.68
C ASP A 109 -5.83 0.77 11.55
N LEU A 110 -6.24 -0.37 12.15
CA LEU A 110 -7.64 -0.77 12.19
C LEU A 110 -8.48 0.28 12.93
N TYR A 111 -7.99 0.85 14.03
CA TYR A 111 -8.76 1.72 14.91
C TYR A 111 -8.51 3.22 14.68
N GLU A 112 -7.78 3.64 13.64
CA GLU A 112 -7.57 5.06 13.36
C GLU A 112 -8.89 5.82 13.24
N THR A 113 -9.89 5.25 12.57
CA THR A 113 -11.22 5.85 12.42
C THR A 113 -12.03 5.83 13.72
N VAL A 114 -12.03 4.74 14.49
CA VAL A 114 -12.76 4.66 15.78
C VAL A 114 -12.17 5.62 16.82
N ASN A 115 -10.86 5.85 16.78
CA ASN A 115 -10.20 6.84 17.64
C ASN A 115 -10.64 8.29 17.32
N SER A 116 -11.29 8.53 16.17
CA SER A 116 -11.95 9.81 15.84
C SER A 116 -13.28 10.03 16.57
N GLY A 117 -13.79 8.99 17.26
CA GLY A 117 -15.03 9.03 18.04
C GLY A 117 -16.26 8.50 17.31
N GLU A 118 -16.10 8.05 16.07
CA GLU A 118 -17.17 7.44 15.29
C GLU A 118 -17.50 6.03 15.80
N LYS A 119 -18.79 5.76 16.02
CA LYS A 119 -19.30 4.46 16.43
C LYS A 119 -20.33 3.99 15.43
N PHE A 120 -20.26 2.71 15.10
CA PHE A 120 -21.15 2.09 14.12
C PHE A 120 -21.82 0.86 14.71
N THR A 121 -23.02 0.54 14.22
CA THR A 121 -23.76 -0.68 14.57
C THR A 121 -23.98 -1.50 13.31
N PHE A 122 -23.62 -2.79 13.35
CA PHE A 122 -23.89 -3.71 12.25
C PHE A 122 -25.40 -3.81 11.97
N LYS A 123 -25.80 -3.68 10.69
CA LYS A 123 -27.20 -3.78 10.26
C LYS A 123 -27.48 -5.09 9.54
N ARG A 124 -26.82 -5.31 8.41
CA ARG A 124 -27.03 -6.48 7.54
C ARG A 124 -25.86 -6.65 6.58
N ILE A 125 -25.74 -7.86 6.05
CA ILE A 125 -24.87 -8.13 4.90
C ILE A 125 -25.59 -7.64 3.62
N VAL A 126 -24.84 -6.97 2.76
CA VAL A 126 -25.28 -6.49 1.43
C VAL A 126 -24.93 -7.55 0.39
N SER A 127 -23.69 -8.02 0.40
CA SER A 127 -23.19 -9.07 -0.49
C SER A 127 -22.07 -9.86 0.18
N ALA A 128 -21.89 -11.10 -0.27
CA ALA A 128 -20.76 -11.95 0.07
C ALA A 128 -20.37 -12.72 -1.19
N GLU A 129 -19.15 -12.49 -1.68
CA GLU A 129 -18.63 -13.12 -2.89
C GLU A 129 -17.38 -13.92 -2.55
N PRO A 130 -17.17 -15.11 -3.12
CA PRO A 130 -15.93 -15.85 -2.93
C PRO A 130 -14.72 -14.98 -3.31
N LEU A 131 -13.67 -15.02 -2.49
CA LEU A 131 -12.46 -14.25 -2.72
C LEU A 131 -11.74 -14.76 -3.98
N GLY A 132 -11.21 -13.85 -4.81
CA GLY A 132 -10.44 -14.19 -6.01
C GLY A 132 -9.16 -14.97 -5.69
N GLU A 133 -8.59 -15.64 -6.69
CA GLU A 133 -7.39 -16.46 -6.48
C GLU A 133 -6.18 -15.63 -6.00
N ASP A 134 -5.97 -14.44 -6.59
CA ASP A 134 -4.86 -13.55 -6.23
C ASP A 134 -5.01 -13.03 -4.79
N ASP A 135 -6.18 -12.47 -4.44
CA ASP A 135 -6.48 -11.99 -3.08
C ASP A 135 -6.40 -13.13 -2.03
N MET A 136 -6.79 -14.35 -2.43
CA MET A 136 -6.67 -15.54 -1.58
C MET A 136 -5.21 -15.94 -1.35
N GLU A 137 -4.34 -15.79 -2.36
CA GLU A 137 -2.90 -16.04 -2.22
C GLU A 137 -2.28 -15.03 -1.25
N ASP A 138 -2.58 -13.75 -1.39
CA ASP A 138 -2.12 -12.71 -0.47
C ASP A 138 -2.62 -12.97 0.97
N LEU A 139 -3.89 -13.39 1.12
CA LEU A 139 -4.47 -13.73 2.42
C LEU A 139 -3.74 -14.90 3.08
N LYS A 140 -3.45 -15.95 2.31
CA LYS A 140 -2.65 -17.09 2.76
C LYS A 140 -1.24 -16.67 3.12
N TYR A 141 -0.63 -15.80 2.33
CA TYR A 141 0.71 -15.28 2.57
C TYR A 141 0.78 -14.59 3.94
N ALA A 142 -0.11 -13.62 4.14
CA ALA A 142 -0.08 -12.78 5.31
C ALA A 142 -0.50 -13.53 6.59
N PHE A 143 -1.52 -14.39 6.52
CA PHE A 143 -1.92 -15.22 7.66
C PHE A 143 -0.90 -16.33 7.97
N GLY A 144 -0.39 -16.99 6.93
CA GLY A 144 0.62 -18.06 7.02
C GLY A 144 1.92 -17.58 7.66
N GLY A 145 2.38 -16.39 7.28
CA GLY A 145 3.54 -15.74 7.88
C GLY A 145 3.42 -15.58 9.40
N ARG A 146 2.26 -15.11 9.89
CA ARG A 146 2.00 -14.97 11.33
C ARG A 146 1.93 -16.30 12.05
N LYS A 147 1.26 -17.30 11.44
CA LYS A 147 1.21 -18.67 11.97
C LYS A 147 2.61 -19.23 12.14
N CYS A 148 3.48 -19.04 11.14
CA CYS A 148 4.85 -19.54 11.22
C CYS A 148 5.67 -18.82 12.30
N ALA A 149 5.53 -17.50 12.44
CA ALA A 149 6.16 -16.76 13.53
C ALA A 149 5.74 -17.29 14.91
N ILE A 150 4.45 -17.55 15.11
CA ILE A 150 3.91 -18.12 16.36
C ILE A 150 4.49 -19.52 16.61
N ASP A 151 4.46 -20.38 15.60
CA ASP A 151 5.01 -21.73 15.66
C ASP A 151 6.51 -21.72 16.01
N TYR A 152 7.28 -20.83 15.40
CA TYR A 152 8.70 -20.66 15.70
C TYR A 152 8.91 -20.30 17.18
N ILE A 153 8.14 -19.35 17.71
CA ILE A 153 8.25 -18.95 19.12
C ILE A 153 7.93 -20.14 20.04
N ILE A 154 6.88 -20.90 19.74
CA ILE A 154 6.48 -22.08 20.52
C ILE A 154 7.58 -23.15 20.47
N ARG A 155 8.09 -23.48 19.28
CA ARG A 155 9.15 -24.49 19.08
C ARG A 155 10.45 -24.10 19.77
N ASN A 156 10.75 -22.80 19.87
CA ASN A 156 11.95 -22.28 20.52
C ASN A 156 11.78 -21.98 22.03
N GLY A 157 10.79 -22.60 22.67
CA GLY A 157 10.66 -22.59 24.12
C GLY A 157 9.79 -21.47 24.69
N GLY A 158 9.02 -20.79 23.84
CA GLY A 158 7.99 -19.81 24.20
C GLY A 158 8.46 -18.37 24.19
N ALA A 159 7.51 -17.46 24.40
CA ALA A 159 7.68 -16.01 24.33
C ALA A 159 8.87 -15.47 25.14
N GLU A 160 9.10 -16.02 26.32
CA GLU A 160 10.17 -15.59 27.23
C GLU A 160 11.59 -15.95 26.76
N LYS A 161 11.71 -16.96 25.88
CA LYS A 161 13.00 -17.55 25.49
C LYS A 161 13.42 -17.24 24.07
N VAL A 162 12.47 -16.87 23.22
CA VAL A 162 12.76 -16.57 21.82
C VAL A 162 13.63 -15.33 21.71
N ASP A 163 14.68 -15.40 20.88
CA ASP A 163 15.45 -14.24 20.46
C ASP A 163 14.77 -13.58 19.26
N LEU A 164 14.44 -12.29 19.38
CA LEU A 164 13.71 -11.56 18.33
C LEU A 164 14.56 -11.29 17.09
N GLY A 165 15.89 -11.25 17.22
CA GLY A 165 16.78 -11.16 16.05
C GLY A 165 16.65 -12.42 15.20
N SER A 166 16.80 -13.58 15.83
CA SER A 166 16.64 -14.88 15.19
C SER A 166 15.21 -15.14 14.66
N LEU A 167 14.17 -14.58 15.30
CA LEU A 167 12.80 -14.63 14.78
C LEU A 167 12.65 -13.85 13.47
N ALA A 168 13.25 -12.66 13.37
CA ALA A 168 13.20 -11.85 12.15
C ALA A 168 13.93 -12.54 11.00
N ASP A 169 15.10 -13.13 11.28
CA ASP A 169 15.87 -13.91 10.30
C ASP A 169 15.07 -15.16 9.85
N ALA A 170 14.45 -15.87 10.79
CA ALA A 170 13.60 -17.02 10.48
C ALA A 170 12.41 -16.64 9.58
N ILE A 171 11.70 -15.55 9.89
CA ILE A 171 10.59 -15.04 9.06
C ILE A 171 11.08 -14.69 7.64
N GLY A 172 12.25 -14.07 7.51
CA GLY A 172 12.85 -13.77 6.21
C GLY A 172 13.28 -15.01 5.41
N GLU A 173 13.63 -16.11 6.08
CA GLU A 173 13.93 -17.40 5.42
C GLU A 173 12.66 -18.19 5.03
N ILE A 174 11.54 -17.95 5.71
CA ILE A 174 10.24 -18.60 5.46
C ILE A 174 9.62 -18.16 4.12
N GLU A 175 9.98 -16.99 3.59
CA GLU A 175 9.55 -16.52 2.25
C GLU A 175 9.98 -17.48 1.11
N ALA A 176 10.93 -18.39 1.36
CA ALA A 176 11.48 -19.30 0.35
C ALA A 176 10.90 -20.73 0.37
N GLU A 177 10.07 -21.12 1.34
CA GLU A 177 9.61 -22.52 1.49
C GLU A 177 8.10 -22.68 1.69
N THR A 178 7.60 -23.83 1.23
CA THR A 178 6.21 -24.33 1.13
C THR A 178 5.28 -24.18 2.34
N GLU A 179 5.74 -23.72 3.51
CA GLU A 179 4.94 -23.63 4.74
C GLU A 179 3.85 -22.55 4.70
N ILE A 180 4.05 -21.49 3.91
CA ILE A 180 3.07 -20.39 3.77
C ILE A 180 1.74 -20.89 3.16
N TYR A 181 1.81 -21.82 2.21
CA TYR A 181 0.63 -22.41 1.57
C TYR A 181 -0.14 -23.39 2.49
N GLU A 182 0.43 -23.77 3.63
CA GLU A 182 -0.23 -24.61 4.66
C GLU A 182 -0.97 -23.78 5.73
N ALA A 183 -1.27 -22.51 5.46
CA ALA A 183 -2.02 -21.61 6.35
C ALA A 183 -3.32 -22.24 6.89
N GLY A 184 -3.91 -23.18 6.13
CA GLY A 184 -5.10 -23.92 6.53
C GLY A 184 -6.40 -23.17 6.23
N ILE A 185 -6.32 -22.13 5.39
CA ILE A 185 -7.49 -21.38 4.91
C ILE A 185 -8.23 -22.26 3.90
N GLU A 186 -9.47 -22.61 4.23
CA GLU A 186 -10.31 -23.52 3.42
C GLU A 186 -11.21 -22.74 2.46
N GLU A 187 -11.75 -21.61 2.91
CA GLU A 187 -12.60 -20.73 2.13
C GLU A 187 -12.48 -19.28 2.63
N ALA A 188 -12.76 -18.32 1.75
CA ALA A 188 -12.80 -16.91 2.07
C ALA A 188 -13.82 -16.17 1.20
N TYR A 189 -14.44 -15.15 1.77
CA TYR A 189 -15.48 -14.34 1.16
C TYR A 189 -15.14 -12.87 1.33
N TYR A 190 -15.22 -12.11 0.25
CA TYR A 190 -15.30 -10.66 0.28
C TYR A 190 -16.74 -10.27 0.65
N VAL A 191 -16.92 -9.65 1.81
CA VAL A 191 -18.24 -9.33 2.37
C VAL A 191 -18.42 -7.82 2.46
N ILE A 192 -19.51 -7.32 1.89
CA ILE A 192 -19.98 -5.94 2.06
C ILE A 192 -21.12 -5.96 3.07
N TYR A 193 -21.04 -5.13 4.11
CA TYR A 193 -22.09 -5.00 5.12
C TYR A 193 -22.45 -3.54 5.38
N GLU A 194 -23.71 -3.31 5.74
CA GLU A 194 -24.20 -2.00 6.17
C GLU A 194 -23.94 -1.78 7.66
N ALA A 195 -23.38 -0.62 7.99
CA ALA A 195 -23.18 -0.15 9.35
C ALA A 195 -23.89 1.20 9.53
N GLU A 196 -24.58 1.39 10.66
CA GLU A 196 -25.30 2.62 10.98
C GLU A 196 -24.53 3.40 12.05
N ASN A 197 -24.27 4.67 11.80
CA ASN A 197 -23.61 5.56 12.75
C ASN A 197 -24.60 6.08 13.83
N ALA A 198 -24.09 6.83 14.80
CA ALA A 198 -24.92 7.39 15.89
C ALA A 198 -26.00 8.39 15.41
N ASP A 199 -25.82 8.99 14.24
CA ASP A 199 -26.76 9.93 13.62
C ASP A 199 -27.85 9.23 12.78
N GLY A 200 -27.74 7.91 12.60
CA GLY A 200 -28.66 7.10 11.81
C GLY A 200 -28.32 7.02 10.33
N ASP A 201 -27.18 7.58 9.92
CA ASP A 201 -26.69 7.42 8.56
C ASP A 201 -26.09 6.02 8.40
N THR A 202 -26.41 5.39 7.28
CA THR A 202 -25.90 4.05 6.94
C THR A 202 -24.80 4.18 5.91
N GLU A 203 -23.71 3.47 6.14
CA GLU A 203 -22.57 3.34 5.22
C GLU A 203 -22.24 1.87 4.98
N GLU A 204 -21.64 1.59 3.83
CA GLU A 204 -21.13 0.26 3.50
C GLU A 204 -19.69 0.10 4.02
N LYS A 205 -19.40 -1.06 4.57
CA LYS A 205 -18.08 -1.48 5.05
C LYS A 205 -17.68 -2.79 4.41
N THR A 206 -16.38 -2.99 4.26
CA THR A 206 -15.79 -4.12 3.54
C THR A 206 -14.90 -4.95 4.44
N VAL A 207 -15.08 -6.27 4.40
CA VAL A 207 -14.34 -7.21 5.23
C VAL A 207 -14.19 -8.54 4.50
N ILE A 208 -13.03 -9.16 4.61
CA ILE A 208 -12.79 -10.51 4.17
C ILE A 208 -13.05 -11.44 5.36
N MET A 209 -14.02 -12.33 5.21
CA MET A 209 -14.29 -13.41 6.17
C MET A 209 -13.65 -14.68 5.65
N PHE A 210 -12.84 -15.36 6.44
CA PHE A 210 -12.14 -16.58 6.00
C PHE A 210 -12.14 -17.67 7.06
N HIS A 211 -12.33 -18.91 6.64
CA HIS A 211 -12.36 -20.07 7.51
C HIS A 211 -10.98 -20.72 7.56
N VAL A 212 -10.44 -20.84 8.77
CA VAL A 212 -9.18 -21.53 9.04
C VAL A 212 -9.47 -22.86 9.71
N LYS A 213 -9.00 -23.94 9.09
CA LYS A 213 -9.12 -25.29 9.63
C LYS A 213 -8.61 -25.35 11.07
N ASP A 214 -9.41 -25.91 11.97
CA ASP A 214 -9.14 -26.06 13.41
C ASP A 214 -8.97 -24.74 14.19
N ASP A 215 -9.31 -23.59 13.59
CA ASP A 215 -9.24 -22.24 14.21
C ASP A 215 -10.50 -21.37 13.93
N GLY A 216 -11.40 -21.84 13.05
CA GLY A 216 -12.71 -21.25 12.80
C GLY A 216 -12.67 -20.02 11.89
N TRP A 217 -13.76 -19.25 11.90
CA TRP A 217 -13.90 -18.03 11.12
C TRP A 217 -13.04 -16.89 11.66
N LYS A 218 -12.38 -16.20 10.74
CA LYS A 218 -11.54 -15.03 10.98
C LYS A 218 -11.99 -13.87 10.10
N ALA A 219 -11.63 -12.66 10.51
CA ALA A 219 -11.91 -11.44 9.79
C ALA A 219 -10.62 -10.76 9.35
N ALA A 220 -10.63 -10.13 8.19
CA ALA A 220 -9.58 -9.23 7.73
C ALA A 220 -10.26 -7.99 7.16
N VAL A 221 -9.91 -6.81 7.66
CA VAL A 221 -10.46 -5.58 7.08
C VAL A 221 -9.79 -5.37 5.74
N ALA A 222 -10.60 -5.33 4.68
CA ALA A 222 -10.14 -5.03 3.35
C ALA A 222 -10.37 -3.54 3.09
N PRO A 223 -9.39 -2.82 2.54
CA PRO A 223 -9.65 -1.47 2.05
C PRO A 223 -10.80 -1.54 1.04
N THR A 224 -11.68 -0.55 1.11
CA THR A 224 -12.68 -0.28 0.08
C THR A 224 -11.96 -0.05 -1.25
N GLU A 225 -12.65 -0.27 -2.37
CA GLU A 225 -12.08 0.02 -3.69
C GLU A 225 -11.65 1.49 -3.83
N SER A 226 -12.35 2.43 -3.18
CA SER A 226 -11.92 3.83 -3.08
C SER A 226 -10.59 3.99 -2.35
N GLU A 227 -10.40 3.33 -1.21
CA GLU A 227 -9.15 3.40 -0.45
C GLU A 227 -7.99 2.71 -1.18
N LYS A 228 -8.26 1.66 -1.95
CA LYS A 228 -7.25 1.05 -2.84
C LYS A 228 -6.80 2.04 -3.90
N LEU A 229 -7.75 2.69 -4.58
CA LEU A 229 -7.45 3.68 -5.62
C LEU A 229 -6.69 4.89 -5.04
N GLU A 230 -7.05 5.38 -3.87
CA GLU A 230 -6.32 6.46 -3.18
C GLU A 230 -4.88 6.06 -2.85
N ARG A 231 -4.67 4.82 -2.36
CA ARG A 231 -3.32 4.32 -2.08
C ARG A 231 -2.48 4.15 -3.34
N GLU A 232 -3.05 3.59 -4.40
CA GLU A 232 -2.38 3.50 -5.71
C GLU A 232 -1.97 4.89 -6.22
N ASP A 233 -2.83 5.88 -6.06
CA ASP A 233 -2.54 7.27 -6.42
C ASP A 233 -1.39 7.86 -5.58
N GLU A 234 -1.39 7.64 -4.26
CA GLU A 234 -0.29 8.05 -3.39
C GLU A 234 1.03 7.37 -3.75
N GLU A 235 1.01 6.08 -4.08
CA GLU A 235 2.20 5.32 -4.48
C GLU A 235 2.78 5.84 -5.79
N ARG A 236 1.92 6.15 -6.77
CA ARG A 236 2.31 6.84 -8.01
C ARG A 236 2.95 8.20 -7.74
N GLY A 237 2.42 8.96 -6.79
CA GLY A 237 3.04 10.21 -6.32
C GLY A 237 4.43 10.00 -5.70
N LYS A 238 4.57 9.01 -4.81
CA LYS A 238 5.86 8.62 -4.20
C LYS A 238 6.90 8.15 -5.23
N GLN A 239 6.45 7.54 -6.34
CA GLN A 239 7.33 7.13 -7.42
C GLN A 239 8.03 8.33 -8.08
N LEU A 240 7.31 9.43 -8.34
CA LEU A 240 7.91 10.67 -8.88
C LEU A 240 8.98 11.23 -7.92
N ASP A 241 8.70 11.28 -6.62
CA ASP A 241 9.65 11.72 -5.60
C ASP A 241 10.93 10.88 -5.58
N ASN A 242 10.80 9.56 -5.72
CA ASN A 242 11.93 8.65 -5.79
C ASN A 242 12.78 8.90 -7.04
N ILE A 243 12.15 9.13 -8.20
CA ILE A 243 12.84 9.51 -9.44
C ILE A 243 13.61 10.82 -9.25
N VAL A 244 13.00 11.84 -8.64
CA VAL A 244 13.67 13.12 -8.37
C VAL A 244 14.89 12.95 -7.46
N ARG A 245 14.79 12.15 -6.39
CA ARG A 245 15.93 11.86 -5.51
C ARG A 245 17.06 11.15 -6.25
N ALA A 246 16.71 10.20 -7.12
CA ALA A 246 17.67 9.49 -7.94
C ALA A 246 18.35 10.41 -8.96
N ILE A 247 17.61 11.33 -9.59
CA ILE A 247 18.16 12.36 -10.47
C ILE A 247 19.18 13.21 -9.71
N ASN A 248 18.80 13.77 -8.55
CA ASN A 248 19.70 14.60 -7.76
C ASN A 248 20.98 13.84 -7.35
N THR A 249 20.85 12.53 -7.08
CA THR A 249 22.00 11.67 -6.79
C THR A 249 22.91 11.48 -8.02
N ALA A 250 22.32 11.24 -9.19
CA ALA A 250 23.04 11.11 -10.46
C ALA A 250 23.79 12.41 -10.83
N ILE A 251 23.19 13.58 -10.59
CA ILE A 251 23.83 14.89 -10.79
C ILE A 251 25.11 15.00 -9.95
N VAL A 252 25.02 14.69 -8.65
CA VAL A 252 26.17 14.74 -7.73
C VAL A 252 27.29 13.81 -8.19
N GLU A 253 26.98 12.57 -8.57
CA GLU A 253 28.00 11.65 -9.06
C GLU A 253 28.66 12.11 -10.38
N MET A 254 27.89 12.70 -11.28
CA MET A 254 28.42 13.24 -12.53
C MET A 254 29.31 14.46 -12.27
N ASP A 255 28.97 15.31 -11.31
CA ASP A 255 29.79 16.46 -10.89
C ASP A 255 31.12 16.02 -10.28
N GLU A 256 31.11 15.03 -9.39
CA GLU A 256 32.33 14.44 -8.82
C GLU A 256 33.28 13.86 -9.89
N GLN A 257 32.72 13.42 -11.02
CA GLN A 257 33.47 12.91 -12.17
C GLN A 257 33.90 14.00 -13.17
N GLY A 258 33.53 15.26 -12.93
CA GLY A 258 33.77 16.37 -13.86
C GLY A 258 32.99 16.26 -15.16
N LYS A 259 31.84 15.56 -15.12
CA LYS A 259 30.94 15.31 -16.25
C LYS A 259 29.62 16.08 -16.15
N TRP A 260 29.46 16.86 -15.09
CA TRP A 260 28.34 17.78 -14.92
C TRP A 260 28.83 19.22 -15.14
N ASN A 261 27.98 20.05 -15.76
CA ASN A 261 28.25 21.46 -15.95
C ASN A 261 27.27 22.28 -15.10
N SER A 262 27.74 22.75 -13.95
CA SER A 262 26.95 23.54 -13.01
C SER A 262 26.66 24.96 -13.47
N GLU A 263 27.31 25.44 -14.53
CA GLU A 263 27.07 26.77 -15.12
C GLU A 263 26.08 26.71 -16.29
N ALA A 264 25.49 25.54 -16.56
CA ALA A 264 24.46 25.37 -17.55
C ALA A 264 23.23 26.23 -17.22
N ALA A 265 22.66 26.85 -18.25
CA ALA A 265 21.32 27.42 -18.14
C ALA A 265 20.32 26.29 -17.79
N PRO A 266 19.21 26.59 -17.10
CA PRO A 266 18.25 25.57 -16.72
C PRO A 266 17.64 24.88 -17.95
N PHE A 267 17.30 23.61 -17.83
CA PHE A 267 16.87 22.76 -18.95
C PHE A 267 15.85 21.71 -18.52
N VAL A 268 15.22 21.04 -19.49
CA VAL A 268 14.27 19.95 -19.26
C VAL A 268 14.82 18.63 -19.77
N ILE A 269 14.85 17.61 -18.90
CA ILE A 269 15.01 16.20 -19.30
C ILE A 269 13.66 15.50 -19.16
N SER A 270 13.27 14.73 -20.18
CA SER A 270 12.04 13.94 -20.18
C SER A 270 12.32 12.43 -20.29
N SER A 271 11.36 11.61 -19.86
CA SER A 271 11.34 10.17 -20.17
C SER A 271 11.34 9.93 -21.68
N ASP A 272 10.70 10.80 -22.46
CA ASP A 272 10.83 10.85 -23.93
C ASP A 272 11.89 11.88 -24.34
N ALA A 273 12.99 11.40 -24.93
CA ALA A 273 14.08 12.25 -25.43
C ALA A 273 13.63 13.26 -26.51
N SER A 274 12.49 13.05 -27.16
CA SER A 274 11.93 14.01 -28.11
C SER A 274 11.38 15.27 -27.43
N MET A 275 11.11 15.20 -26.13
CA MET A 275 10.63 16.28 -25.26
C MET A 275 11.74 16.87 -24.36
N ASP A 276 13.01 16.59 -24.66
CA ASP A 276 14.08 17.32 -23.99
C ASP A 276 14.13 18.76 -24.51
N HIS A 277 14.40 19.72 -23.61
CA HIS A 277 14.42 21.15 -23.95
C HIS A 277 15.67 21.83 -23.37
N ASN A 278 16.39 22.59 -24.19
CA ASN A 278 17.59 23.34 -23.81
C ASN A 278 18.72 22.52 -23.14
N ILE A 279 18.84 21.22 -23.45
CA ILE A 279 19.93 20.37 -22.92
C ILE A 279 21.31 20.96 -23.28
N PRO A 280 22.21 21.14 -22.30
CA PRO A 280 23.57 21.58 -22.56
C PRO A 280 24.28 20.63 -23.51
N SER A 281 24.95 21.17 -24.53
CA SER A 281 25.60 20.35 -25.57
C SER A 281 26.73 19.45 -25.06
N ASP A 282 27.26 19.76 -23.88
CA ASP A 282 28.30 19.03 -23.16
C ASP A 282 27.75 18.03 -22.13
N LEU A 283 26.44 18.01 -21.88
CA LEU A 283 25.81 17.01 -21.03
C LEU A 283 25.68 15.68 -21.78
N ASP A 284 26.27 14.63 -21.23
CA ASP A 284 26.09 13.26 -21.70
C ASP A 284 24.76 12.71 -21.16
N ARG A 285 23.69 12.91 -21.93
CA ARG A 285 22.34 12.46 -21.58
C ARG A 285 22.26 10.95 -21.38
N GLU A 286 22.94 10.17 -22.22
CA GLU A 286 22.89 8.70 -22.12
C GLU A 286 23.51 8.25 -20.79
N LEU A 287 24.66 8.81 -20.43
CA LEU A 287 25.30 8.55 -19.14
C LEU A 287 24.43 8.99 -17.96
N PHE A 288 23.76 10.14 -18.07
CA PHE A 288 22.84 10.62 -17.03
C PHE A 288 21.69 9.63 -16.80
N MET A 289 21.06 9.14 -17.88
CA MET A 289 20.00 8.13 -17.79
C MET A 289 20.51 6.78 -17.27
N GLU A 290 21.74 6.37 -17.64
CA GLU A 290 22.40 5.18 -17.09
C GLU A 290 22.57 5.30 -15.56
N ARG A 291 22.96 6.48 -15.07
CA ARG A 291 23.11 6.71 -13.62
C ARG A 291 21.77 6.70 -12.91
N LEU A 292 20.76 7.38 -13.46
CA LEU A 292 19.41 7.39 -12.92
C LEU A 292 18.85 5.97 -12.77
N THR A 293 18.94 5.17 -13.83
CA THR A 293 18.46 3.77 -13.86
C THR A 293 19.24 2.85 -12.92
N GLY A 294 20.46 3.24 -12.51
CA GLY A 294 21.21 2.56 -11.45
C GLY A 294 20.60 2.67 -10.05
N TYR A 295 19.73 3.67 -9.81
CA TYR A 295 19.07 3.88 -8.51
C TYR A 295 17.58 3.58 -8.50
N THR A 296 16.91 3.86 -9.61
CA THR A 296 15.46 3.64 -9.73
C THR A 296 15.08 3.41 -11.18
N GLU A 297 14.06 2.60 -11.39
CA GLU A 297 13.43 2.44 -12.69
C GLU A 297 12.36 3.54 -12.86
N ILE A 298 12.25 4.07 -14.08
CA ILE A 298 11.10 4.87 -14.51
C ILE A 298 10.09 3.86 -15.07
N PRO A 299 8.86 3.77 -14.54
CA PRO A 299 7.83 2.89 -15.07
C PRO A 299 7.61 3.14 -16.58
N GLU A 300 7.46 2.07 -17.36
CA GLU A 300 7.30 2.18 -18.83
C GLU A 300 6.04 2.95 -19.25
N ASP A 301 5.02 2.95 -18.38
CA ASP A 301 3.73 3.61 -18.56
C ASP A 301 3.70 5.03 -17.96
N MET A 302 4.81 5.51 -17.40
CA MET A 302 4.91 6.84 -16.81
C MET A 302 5.62 7.81 -17.77
N ASP A 303 4.88 8.82 -18.23
CA ASP A 303 5.44 9.99 -18.89
C ASP A 303 5.87 11.02 -17.83
N CYS A 304 7.12 11.47 -17.86
CA CYS A 304 7.63 12.42 -16.88
C CYS A 304 8.65 13.38 -17.46
N PHE A 305 8.68 14.61 -16.94
CA PHE A 305 9.72 15.58 -17.25
C PHE A 305 10.20 16.30 -15.99
N PHE A 306 11.46 16.74 -16.03
CA PHE A 306 12.14 17.38 -14.91
C PHE A 306 12.84 18.63 -15.38
N VAL A 307 12.56 19.75 -14.71
CA VAL A 307 13.30 21.00 -14.87
C VAL A 307 14.49 20.96 -13.93
N ILE A 308 15.68 21.03 -14.51
CA ILE A 308 16.96 21.00 -13.79
C ILE A 308 17.57 22.39 -13.83
N ASP A 309 17.98 22.88 -12.66
CA ASP A 309 18.72 24.12 -12.48
C ASP A 309 19.96 23.85 -11.62
N GLU A 310 21.13 24.26 -12.14
CA GLU A 310 22.47 24.02 -11.62
C GLU A 310 22.74 22.60 -11.14
N TYR A 311 22.28 22.23 -9.94
CA TYR A 311 22.59 20.98 -9.25
C TYR A 311 21.36 20.18 -8.80
N SER A 312 20.15 20.60 -9.17
CA SER A 312 18.94 19.96 -8.67
C SER A 312 17.75 20.04 -9.61
N VAL A 313 16.84 19.09 -9.46
CA VAL A 313 15.48 19.22 -9.95
C VAL A 313 14.76 20.30 -9.16
N VAL A 314 14.34 21.36 -9.84
CA VAL A 314 13.53 22.45 -9.26
C VAL A 314 12.04 22.21 -9.44
N TYR A 315 11.67 21.44 -10.48
CA TYR A 315 10.30 21.03 -10.74
C TYR A 315 10.27 19.68 -11.46
N GLY A 316 9.30 18.84 -11.11
CA GLY A 316 9.04 17.58 -11.80
C GLY A 316 7.56 17.37 -12.00
N CYS A 317 7.19 16.80 -13.14
CA CYS A 317 5.83 16.37 -13.41
C CYS A 317 5.84 14.96 -13.99
N GLY A 318 4.92 14.12 -13.52
CA GLY A 318 4.71 12.77 -14.04
C GLY A 318 3.24 12.47 -14.27
N THR A 319 2.91 11.60 -15.21
CA THR A 319 1.55 11.11 -15.47
C THR A 319 1.59 9.67 -15.98
N TYR A 320 0.54 8.90 -15.70
CA TYR A 320 0.36 7.52 -16.17
C TYR A 320 -0.75 7.40 -17.24
N ASP A 321 -1.62 8.41 -17.33
CA ASP A 321 -2.82 8.41 -18.17
C ASP A 321 -2.96 9.68 -19.02
N GLY A 322 -2.06 10.66 -18.85
CA GLY A 322 -2.07 11.97 -19.51
C GLY A 322 -2.97 13.01 -18.85
N ASP A 323 -3.88 12.58 -17.97
CA ASP A 323 -4.91 13.41 -17.34
C ASP A 323 -4.55 13.75 -15.88
N THR A 324 -4.04 12.77 -15.13
CA THR A 324 -3.63 12.90 -13.74
C THR A 324 -2.14 13.22 -13.68
N CYS A 325 -1.81 14.41 -13.19
CA CYS A 325 -0.43 14.85 -12.99
C CYS A 325 -0.03 14.69 -11.53
N TYR A 326 1.17 14.14 -11.31
CA TYR A 326 1.90 14.12 -10.06
C TYR A 326 2.99 15.19 -10.11
N TYR A 327 3.32 15.78 -8.97
CA TYR A 327 4.13 17.00 -8.91
C TYR A 327 5.26 16.90 -7.90
N TYR A 328 6.43 17.42 -8.29
CA TYR A 328 7.51 17.74 -7.37
C TYR A 328 7.79 19.25 -7.40
N PRO A 329 7.89 19.93 -6.23
CA PRO A 329 7.82 19.37 -4.88
C PRO A 329 6.39 19.21 -4.31
N SER A 330 5.38 19.82 -4.92
CA SER A 330 3.97 19.70 -4.52
C SER A 330 3.02 20.21 -5.60
N GLU A 331 1.76 19.79 -5.58
CA GLU A 331 0.72 20.23 -6.55
C GLU A 331 0.48 21.74 -6.57
N ASP A 332 0.67 22.40 -5.43
CA ASP A 332 0.48 23.84 -5.30
C ASP A 332 1.68 24.65 -5.81
N MET A 333 2.75 24.01 -6.28
CA MET A 333 3.98 24.69 -6.68
C MET A 333 4.18 24.64 -8.19
N ILE A 334 4.35 25.81 -8.79
CA ILE A 334 4.69 25.97 -10.21
C ILE A 334 6.04 26.68 -10.30
N PRO A 335 6.95 26.28 -11.21
CA PRO A 335 8.21 26.95 -11.39
C PRO A 335 7.99 28.35 -11.98
N VAL A 336 8.69 29.34 -11.45
CA VAL A 336 8.71 30.72 -11.94
C VAL A 336 10.17 31.09 -12.21
N ILE A 337 10.42 31.68 -13.38
CA ILE A 337 11.72 32.26 -13.71
C ILE A 337 11.61 33.78 -13.63
N ASP A 338 12.38 34.40 -12.76
CA ASP A 338 12.58 35.84 -12.76
C ASP A 338 14.07 36.20 -12.81
N GLY A 339 14.38 37.49 -12.86
CA GLY A 339 15.77 37.98 -12.92
C GLY A 339 16.64 37.62 -11.70
N SER A 340 16.14 36.83 -10.74
CA SER A 340 16.84 36.28 -9.59
C SER A 340 17.01 34.75 -9.60
N GLY A 341 16.44 34.02 -10.57
CA GLY A 341 16.59 32.56 -10.75
C GLY A 341 15.27 31.82 -10.95
N ILE A 342 15.30 30.48 -10.88
CA ILE A 342 14.09 29.64 -10.85
C ILE A 342 13.68 29.40 -9.40
N TYR A 343 12.42 29.68 -9.07
CA TYR A 343 11.84 29.32 -7.77
C TYR A 343 10.37 28.91 -7.91
N ASN A 344 9.88 28.14 -6.94
CA ASN A 344 8.49 27.68 -6.93
C ASN A 344 7.58 28.69 -6.21
N THR A 345 6.46 29.06 -6.81
CA THR A 345 5.41 29.88 -6.17
C THR A 345 4.16 29.07 -5.90
N SER A 346 3.44 29.43 -4.84
CA SER A 346 2.08 28.94 -4.60
C SER A 346 1.07 29.79 -5.38
N GLU A 347 0.75 29.39 -6.61
CA GLU A 347 -0.43 29.92 -7.31
C GLU A 347 -1.63 29.00 -7.09
N PRO A 348 -2.85 29.53 -6.87
CA PRO A 348 -4.04 28.70 -6.75
C PRO A 348 -4.23 27.84 -8.01
N THR A 349 -4.23 26.53 -7.80
CA THR A 349 -4.17 25.42 -8.76
C THR A 349 -5.32 25.47 -9.77
N VAL A 350 -5.11 26.12 -10.91
CA VAL A 350 -5.78 25.68 -12.13
C VAL A 350 -5.14 24.34 -12.48
N LYS A 351 -5.88 23.23 -12.37
CA LYS A 351 -5.42 21.92 -12.85
C LYS A 351 -5.00 22.08 -14.32
N ARG A 352 -3.73 21.77 -14.61
CA ARG A 352 -3.15 21.81 -15.96
C ARG A 352 -2.82 20.39 -16.39
N SER A 353 -2.98 20.08 -17.66
CA SER A 353 -2.54 18.80 -18.20
C SER A 353 -1.01 18.72 -18.24
N TYR A 354 -0.47 17.51 -18.42
CA TYR A 354 0.95 17.26 -18.58
C TYR A 354 1.58 18.15 -19.68
N ASP A 355 0.94 18.19 -20.84
CA ASP A 355 1.38 19.00 -21.99
C ASP A 355 1.37 20.52 -21.70
N GLU A 356 0.36 21.00 -20.98
CA GLU A 356 0.27 22.41 -20.59
C GLU A 356 1.39 22.79 -19.60
N LEU A 357 1.72 21.91 -18.66
CA LEU A 357 2.81 22.09 -17.72
C LEU A 357 4.17 22.06 -18.42
N TYR A 358 4.38 21.09 -19.31
CA TYR A 358 5.59 20.98 -20.12
C TYR A 358 5.79 22.24 -20.97
N GLY A 359 4.76 22.64 -21.72
CA GLY A 359 4.81 23.84 -22.57
C GLY A 359 5.08 25.10 -21.77
N TYR A 360 4.44 25.25 -20.60
CA TYR A 360 4.69 26.36 -19.70
C TYR A 360 6.16 26.40 -19.21
N CYS A 361 6.74 25.26 -18.86
CA CYS A 361 8.15 25.19 -18.45
C CYS A 361 9.09 25.56 -19.60
N CYS A 362 8.84 25.05 -20.82
CA CYS A 362 9.66 25.39 -21.99
C CYS A 362 9.59 26.90 -22.31
N GLU A 363 8.40 27.49 -22.29
CA GLU A 363 8.21 28.94 -22.51
C GLU A 363 8.90 29.80 -21.45
N LEU A 364 9.02 29.31 -20.22
CA LEU A 364 9.77 29.99 -19.17
C LEU A 364 11.27 29.96 -19.47
N LEU A 365 11.80 28.80 -19.86
CA LEU A 365 13.23 28.60 -20.13
C LEU A 365 13.73 29.33 -21.38
N ASP A 366 12.83 29.70 -22.30
CA ASP A 366 13.16 30.44 -23.52
C ASP A 366 13.21 31.97 -23.33
N LYS A 367 12.91 32.48 -22.13
CA LYS A 367 12.95 33.92 -21.79
C LYS A 367 14.31 34.32 -21.23
#